data_AF-A0A973JLU9-F1
#
_entry.id   AF-A0A973JLU9-F1
#
_cell.length_a   1.000
_cell.length_b   1.000
_cell.length_c   1.000
_cell.angle_alpha   90.00
_cell.angle_beta   90.00
_cell.angle_gamma   90.00
#
_symmetry.space_group_name_H-M   'P 1'
#
loop_
_entity.id
_entity.type
_entity.pdbx_description
1 polymer ?
#
loop_
_entity_poly.entity_id
_entity_poly.type
_entity_poly.pdbx_seq_one_letter_code
_entity_poly.pdbx_strand_id
1 'polypeptide(L)' 'MSSAISALQLATDAVEDARKRLERAKADVDDDYEIRQALKHLDDATGYIRKATSELRQQQG' A
#
# COMPACT_ATOMS: atom_id res chain seq x y z
N MET A 1 0.06 -20.04 5.35
CA MET A 1 -0.62 -18.72 5.37
C MET A 1 -1.43 -18.59 4.10
N SER A 2 -2.70 -18.18 4.17
CA SER A 2 -3.50 -17.93 2.95
C SER A 2 -2.85 -16.80 2.15
N SER A 3 -2.74 -16.93 0.83
CA SER A 3 -2.12 -15.92 -0.03
C SER A 3 -2.80 -14.56 0.10
N ALA A 4 -4.10 -14.55 0.43
CA ALA A 4 -4.87 -13.33 0.64
C ALA A 4 -4.41 -12.59 1.91
N ILE A 5 -4.05 -13.31 2.97
CA ILE A 5 -3.50 -12.71 4.20
C ILE A 5 -2.13 -12.10 3.91
N SER A 6 -1.29 -12.79 3.13
CA SER A 6 0.01 -12.25 2.73
C SER A 6 -0.14 -10.99 1.86
N ALA A 7 -1.12 -10.95 0.95
CA ALA A 7 -1.42 -9.75 0.17
C ALA A 7 -1.92 -8.60 1.05
N LEU A 8 -2.79 -8.85 2.03
CA LEU A 8 -3.24 -7.82 2.97
C LEU A 8 -2.10 -7.29 3.85
N GLN A 9 -1.14 -8.14 4.23
CA GLN A 9 0.05 -7.71 4.96
C GLN A 9 0.87 -6.73 4.11
N LEU A 10 1.15 -7.09 2.86
CA LEU A 10 1.88 -6.20 1.93
C LEU A 10 1.14 -4.87 1.71
N ALA A 11 -0.19 -4.89 1.64
CA ALA A 11 -0.99 -3.68 1.57
C ALA A 11 -0.82 -2.79 2.80
N THR A 12 -0.82 -3.40 3.99
CA THR A 12 -0.63 -2.70 5.27
C THR A 12 0.75 -2.05 5.32
N ASP A 13 1.80 -2.80 4.98
CA ASP A 13 3.18 -2.31 4.99
C ASP A 13 3.33 -1.11 4.03
N ALA A 14 2.76 -1.21 2.82
CA ALA A 14 2.80 -0.15 1.83
C ALA A 14 2.04 1.12 2.30
N VAL A 15 0.88 0.98 2.97
CA VAL A 15 0.16 2.12 3.58
C VAL A 15 0.99 2.78 4.68
N GLU A 16 1.66 2.00 5.54
CA GLU A 16 2.53 2.55 6.58
C GLU A 16 3.71 3.31 6.00
N ASP A 17 4.33 2.79 4.95
CA ASP A 17 5.44 3.47 4.28
C ASP A 17 4.97 4.75 3.59
N ALA A 18 3.81 4.73 2.91
CA ALA A 18 3.19 5.95 2.40
C ALA A 18 2.97 7.00 3.51
N ARG A 19 2.48 6.59 4.68
CA ARG A 19 2.29 7.48 5.83
C ARG A 19 3.61 8.09 6.30
N LYS A 20 4.68 7.29 6.43
CA LYS A 20 6.01 7.79 6.83
C LYS A 20 6.57 8.80 5.82
N ARG A 21 6.38 8.53 4.53
CA ARG A 21 6.77 9.44 3.43
C ARG A 21 6.01 10.77 3.52
N LEU A 22 4.70 10.74 3.71
CA LEU A 22 3.90 11.97 3.87
C LEU A 22 4.29 12.77 5.13
N GLU A 23 4.66 12.10 6.22
CA GLU A 23 5.20 12.80 7.40
C GLU A 23 6.55 13.48 7.13
N ARG A 24 7.40 12.90 6.28
CA ARG A 24 8.65 13.55 5.83
C ARG A 24 8.37 14.73 4.89
N ALA A 25 7.43 14.57 3.96
CA ALA A 25 7.02 15.64 3.05
C ALA A 25 6.51 16.88 3.79
N LYS A 26 5.91 16.72 4.98
CA LYS A 26 5.50 17.86 5.81
C LYS A 26 6.68 18.69 6.33
N ALA A 27 7.88 18.10 6.44
CA ALA A 27 9.09 18.77 6.90
C ALA A 27 9.91 19.38 5.75
N ASP A 28 9.69 18.93 4.51
CA ASP A 28 10.41 19.36 3.31
C ASP A 28 9.41 19.67 2.19
N VAL A 29 8.88 20.90 2.21
CA VAL A 29 7.78 21.36 1.34
C VAL A 29 8.26 21.80 -0.05
N ASP A 30 9.56 21.91 -0.26
CA ASP A 30 10.15 22.35 -1.53
C ASP A 30 10.42 21.19 -2.51
N ASP A 31 10.34 19.94 -2.04
CA ASP A 31 10.49 18.73 -2.86
C ASP A 31 9.25 17.83 -2.79
N ASP A 32 8.68 17.54 -3.95
CA ASP A 32 7.54 16.64 -4.09
C ASP A 32 7.93 15.15 -4.08
N TYR A 33 9.22 14.84 -3.97
CA TYR A 33 9.76 13.48 -4.02
C TYR A 33 9.08 12.55 -3.01
N GLU A 34 8.97 12.97 -1.75
CA GLU A 34 8.34 12.15 -0.70
C GLU A 34 6.84 11.94 -0.97
N ILE A 35 6.16 12.94 -1.55
CA ILE A 35 4.76 12.82 -1.99
C ILE A 35 4.64 11.80 -3.13
N ARG A 36 5.50 11.87 -4.15
CA ARG A 36 5.51 10.92 -5.27
C ARG A 36 5.80 9.49 -4.80
N GLN A 37 6.72 9.30 -3.85
CA GLN A 37 6.96 7.99 -3.24
C GLN A 37 5.73 7.50 -2.46
N ALA A 38 5.08 8.37 -1.70
CA ALA A 38 3.86 8.00 -0.97
C ALA A 38 2.74 7.55 -1.92
N LEU A 39 2.52 8.27 -3.01
CA LEU A 39 1.52 7.89 -4.03
C LEU A 39 1.83 6.52 -4.63
N LYS A 40 3.10 6.24 -4.97
CA LYS A 40 3.52 4.92 -5.46
C LYS A 40 3.20 3.80 -4.47
N HIS A 41 3.49 4.00 -3.19
CA HIS A 41 3.17 3.02 -2.16
C HIS A 41 1.65 2.79 -2.01
N LEU A 42 0.83 3.84 -2.18
CA LEU A 42 -0.64 3.69 -2.17
C LEU A 42 -1.17 2.93 -3.39
N ASP A 43 -0.54 3.10 -4.56
CA ASP A 43 -0.86 2.31 -5.76
C ASP A 43 -0.51 0.83 -5.56
N ASP A 44 0.66 0.55 -4.98
CA ASP A 44 1.08 -0.81 -4.62
C ASP A 44 0.09 -1.45 -3.62
N ALA A 45 -0.29 -0.71 -2.57
CA ALA A 45 -1.28 -1.15 -1.59
C ALA A 45 -2.63 -1.49 -2.24
N THR A 46 -3.09 -0.64 -3.17
CA THR A 46 -4.32 -0.88 -3.94
C THR A 46 -4.21 -2.16 -4.77
N GLY A 47 -3.06 -2.41 -5.39
CA GLY A 47 -2.77 -3.64 -6.13
C GLY A 47 -2.88 -4.89 -5.23
N TYR A 48 -2.27 -4.84 -4.05
CA TYR A 48 -2.32 -5.93 -3.09
C TYR A 48 -3.75 -6.20 -2.56
N ILE A 49 -4.53 -5.15 -2.27
CA ILE A 49 -5.94 -5.28 -1.84
C ILE A 49 -6.77 -5.95 -2.94
N ARG A 50 -6.60 -5.54 -4.21
CA ARG A 50 -7.30 -6.16 -5.35
C ARG A 50 -6.95 -7.65 -5.49
N LYS A 51 -5.68 -8.00 -5.31
CA LYS A 51 -5.23 -9.39 -5.30
C LYS A 51 -5.89 -10.19 -4.18
N ALA A 52 -5.80 -9.70 -2.94
CA ALA A 52 -6.44 -10.35 -1.79
C ALA A 52 -7.94 -10.54 -1.99
N THR A 53 -8.63 -9.51 -2.49
CA THR A 53 -10.07 -9.56 -2.77
C THR A 53 -10.41 -10.62 -3.81
N SER A 54 -9.60 -10.73 -4.87
CA SER A 54 -9.80 -11.71 -5.95
C SER A 54 -9.62 -13.15 -5.42
N GLU A 55 -8.60 -13.36 -4.59
CA GLU A 55 -8.31 -14.67 -3.99
C GLU A 55 -9.39 -15.08 -2.98
N LEU A 56 -9.88 -14.16 -2.15
CA LEU A 56 -10.98 -14.42 -1.21
C LEU A 56 -12.28 -14.77 -1.95
N ARG A 57 -12.58 -14.09 -3.07
CA ARG A 57 -13.74 -14.44 -3.91
C ARG A 57 -13.62 -15.84 -4.51
N GLN A 58 -12.43 -16.23 -4.96
CA GLN A 58 -12.20 -17.58 -5.49
C GLN A 58 -12.33 -18.67 -4.44
N GLN A 59 -12.08 -18.37 -3.16
CA GLN A 59 -12.25 -19.32 -2.06
C GLN A 59 -13.72 -19.48 -1.60
N GLN A 60 -14.61 -18.56 -1.99
CA GLN A 60 -16.03 -18.59 -1.64
C GLN A 60 -16.93 -19.19 -2.74
N GLY A 61 -16.42 -19.33 -3.97
CA GLY A 61 -17.11 -19.99 -5.09
C GLY A 61 -16.68 -21.44 -5.25
#